data_AF-R7G893-F1
#
_entry.id   AF-R7G893-F1
#
_cell.length_a   1.000
_cell.length_b   1.000
_cell.length_c   1.000
_cell.angle_alpha   90.00
_cell.angle_beta   90.00
_cell.angle_gamma   90.00
#
_symmetry.space_group_name_H-M   'P 1'
#
loop_
_entity.id
_entity.type
_entity.pdbx_description
1 polymer ?
#
loop_
_entity_poly.entity_id
_entity_poly.type
_entity_poly.pdbx_seq_one_letter_code
_entity_poly.pdbx_strand_id
1 'polypeptide(L)'
;MVSYLSTLIEKERLDFLTYIYVIFHIEFALYIFATEKHYVIINVFKKGGIRMPVKVNADTCIGCGACVGVCPVGALSMNADSKSECDEGTCIDCGSCISACPVEAISQ
;
A
#
# COMPACT_ATOMS: atom_id res chain seq x y z
N MET A 1 40.41 -37.36 -25.73
CA MET A 1 39.61 -36.22 -25.24
C MET A 1 39.36 -35.14 -26.30
N VAL A 2 39.64 -35.39 -27.59
CA VAL A 2 39.42 -34.43 -28.70
C VAL A 2 38.29 -34.90 -29.65
N SER A 3 37.82 -36.14 -29.50
CA SER A 3 36.79 -36.74 -30.38
C SER A 3 35.34 -36.54 -29.91
N TYR A 4 35.13 -36.12 -28.65
CA TYR A 4 33.80 -35.86 -28.09
C TYR A 4 33.30 -34.43 -28.39
N LEU A 5 34.22 -33.48 -28.65
CA LEU A 5 33.86 -32.10 -28.94
C LEU A 5 33.38 -31.87 -30.38
N SER A 6 33.75 -32.74 -31.32
CA SER A 6 33.35 -32.61 -32.73
C SER A 6 31.92 -33.09 -32.98
N THR A 7 31.35 -33.95 -32.12
CA THR A 7 30.00 -34.52 -32.30
C THR A 7 28.87 -33.64 -31.75
N LEU A 8 29.18 -32.60 -30.97
CA LEU A 8 28.17 -31.68 -30.42
C LEU A 8 27.98 -30.40 -31.26
N ILE A 9 28.75 -30.22 -32.34
CA ILE A 9 28.72 -28.99 -33.18
C ILE A 9 27.75 -29.13 -34.37
N GLU A 10 27.26 -30.33 -34.71
CA GLU A 10 26.41 -30.53 -35.88
C GLU A 10 24.89 -30.53 -35.61
N LYS A 11 24.42 -30.39 -34.37
CA LYS A 11 22.99 -30.62 -34.06
C LYS A 11 22.12 -29.42 -33.71
N GLU A 12 22.65 -28.22 -33.52
CA GLU A 12 21.79 -27.03 -33.36
C GLU A 12 22.40 -25.83 -34.06
N ARG A 13 22.12 -25.75 -35.36
CA ARG A 13 22.29 -24.54 -36.16
C ARG A 13 21.20 -23.53 -35.77
N LEU A 14 21.29 -23.01 -34.54
CA LEU A 14 20.67 -21.73 -34.19
C LEU A 14 21.53 -20.66 -34.87
N ASP A 15 21.00 -20.06 -35.92
CA ASP A 15 21.63 -18.96 -36.65
C ASP A 15 21.98 -17.82 -35.69
N PHE A 16 23.12 -17.15 -35.96
CA PHE A 16 23.65 -16.06 -35.13
C PHE A 16 22.60 -14.95 -34.91
N LEU A 17 21.68 -14.78 -35.87
CA LEU A 17 20.54 -13.89 -35.79
C LEU A 17 19.51 -14.36 -34.74
N THR A 18 19.19 -15.66 -34.68
CA THR A 18 18.34 -16.22 -33.63
C THR A 18 19.00 -16.13 -32.24
N TYR A 19 20.32 -16.31 -32.12
CA TYR A 19 21.02 -16.12 -30.84
C TYR A 19 20.98 -14.66 -30.35
N ILE A 20 21.24 -13.69 -31.24
CA ILE A 20 21.09 -12.25 -30.93
C ILE A 20 19.63 -11.92 -30.59
N TYR A 21 18.67 -12.50 -31.31
CA TYR A 21 17.24 -12.31 -31.04
C TYR A 21 16.82 -12.83 -29.66
N VAL A 22 17.30 -14.02 -29.27
CA VAL A 22 17.05 -14.60 -27.94
C VAL A 22 17.69 -13.77 -26.84
N ILE A 23 18.93 -13.29 -27.01
CA ILE A 23 19.58 -12.38 -26.06
C ILE A 23 18.81 -11.06 -25.93
N PHE A 24 18.41 -10.47 -27.06
CA PHE A 24 17.65 -9.21 -27.06
C PHE A 24 16.30 -9.37 -26.36
N HIS A 25 15.61 -10.50 -26.55
CA HIS A 25 14.37 -10.82 -25.83
C HIS A 25 14.59 -11.07 -24.33
N ILE A 26 15.70 -11.68 -23.92
CA ILE A 26 16.03 -11.90 -22.50
C ILE A 26 16.38 -10.58 -21.79
N GLU A 27 17.17 -9.70 -22.42
CA GLU A 27 17.48 -8.37 -21.86
C GLU A 27 16.24 -7.47 -21.82
N PHE A 28 15.40 -7.50 -22.86
CA PHE A 28 14.15 -6.73 -22.91
C PHE A 28 13.15 -7.23 -21.85
N ALA A 29 13.08 -8.54 -21.61
CA ALA A 29 12.28 -9.09 -20.51
C ALA A 29 12.80 -8.64 -19.13
N LEU A 30 14.12 -8.66 -18.90
CA LEU A 30 14.72 -8.16 -17.66
C LEU A 30 14.45 -6.65 -17.44
N TYR A 31 14.46 -5.85 -18.51
CA TYR A 31 14.15 -4.42 -18.45
C TYR A 31 12.68 -4.16 -18.07
N ILE A 32 11.73 -4.90 -18.66
CA ILE A 32 10.29 -4.81 -18.31
C ILE A 32 10.03 -5.27 -16.88
N PHE A 33 10.65 -6.37 -16.43
CA PHE A 33 10.49 -6.85 -15.05
C PHE A 33 11.04 -5.85 -14.00
N ALA A 34 12.06 -5.07 -14.35
CA ALA A 34 12.65 -4.08 -13.45
C ALA A 34 11.76 -2.85 -13.22
N THR A 35 10.88 -2.48 -14.15
CA THR A 35 10.13 -1.21 -14.11
C THR A 35 8.69 -1.33 -13.61
N GLU A 36 8.07 -2.51 -13.63
CA GLU A 36 6.62 -2.63 -13.43
C GLU A 36 6.18 -2.88 -11.97
N LYS A 37 7.05 -3.39 -11.08
CA LYS A 37 6.63 -3.90 -9.75
C LYS A 37 7.00 -3.06 -8.52
N HIS A 38 7.84 -2.03 -8.65
CA HIS A 38 8.27 -1.23 -7.49
C HIS A 38 7.52 0.10 -7.31
N TYR A 39 6.89 0.64 -8.36
CA TYR A 39 6.26 1.97 -8.29
C TYR A 39 5.00 2.03 -7.41
N VAL A 40 4.20 0.95 -7.38
CA VAL A 40 2.98 0.93 -6.54
C VAL A 40 3.32 0.89 -5.06
N ILE A 41 4.36 0.14 -4.68
CA ILE A 41 4.81 -0.01 -3.29
C ILE A 41 5.27 1.35 -2.72
N ILE A 42 6.06 2.13 -3.47
CA ILE A 42 6.52 3.46 -3.03
C ILE A 42 5.38 4.48 -2.87
N ASN A 43 4.31 4.40 -3.67
CA ASN A 43 3.15 5.30 -3.50
C ASN A 43 2.31 4.94 -2.27
N VAL A 44 2.24 3.66 -1.90
CA VAL A 44 1.61 3.21 -0.63
C VAL A 44 2.43 3.67 0.58
N PHE A 45 3.76 3.56 0.53
CA PHE A 45 4.62 4.05 1.61
C PHE A 45 4.58 5.57 1.77
N LYS A 46 4.38 6.35 0.69
CA LYS A 46 4.23 7.80 0.77
C LYS A 46 2.85 8.28 1.26
N LYS A 47 1.79 7.47 1.12
CA LYS A 47 0.42 7.85 1.53
C LYS A 47 -0.09 7.21 2.82
N GLY A 48 0.73 6.42 3.51
CA GLY A 48 0.44 6.01 4.88
C GLY A 48 -0.62 4.91 5.00
N GLY A 49 -0.32 3.70 4.50
CA GLY A 49 -0.94 2.45 4.91
C GLY A 49 -2.45 2.28 4.65
N ILE A 50 -2.96 1.06 4.86
CA ILE A 50 -4.40 0.78 4.93
C ILE A 50 -4.80 1.06 6.38
N ARG A 51 -5.47 2.18 6.64
CA ARG A 51 -5.94 2.58 7.97
C ARG A 51 -7.46 2.44 8.02
N MET A 52 -7.98 1.99 9.16
CA MET A 52 -9.43 1.99 9.40
C MET A 52 -9.77 3.22 10.25
N PRO A 53 -10.37 4.27 9.66
CA PRO A 53 -10.77 5.43 10.43
C PRO A 53 -11.91 5.07 11.38
N VAL A 54 -11.92 5.71 12.54
CA VAL A 54 -12.99 5.52 13.52
C VAL A 54 -14.29 6.14 13.01
N LYS A 55 -15.41 5.44 13.23
CA LYS A 55 -16.75 5.94 12.93
C LYS A 55 -17.44 6.40 14.21
N VAL A 56 -18.05 7.58 14.16
CA VAL A 56 -18.84 8.13 15.27
C VAL A 56 -20.31 7.87 15.02
N ASN A 57 -21.00 7.29 16.01
CA ASN A 57 -22.45 7.15 16.00
C ASN A 57 -23.10 8.45 16.50
N ALA A 58 -23.75 9.19 15.59
CA ALA A 58 -24.40 10.46 15.90
C ALA A 58 -25.56 10.35 16.92
N ASP A 59 -26.22 9.20 16.99
CA ASP A 59 -27.35 8.96 17.91
C ASP A 59 -26.86 8.82 19.36
N THR A 60 -25.70 8.19 19.54
CA THR A 60 -25.10 7.97 20.87
C THR A 60 -24.17 9.11 21.29
N CYS A 61 -23.57 9.81 20.33
CA CYS A 61 -22.63 10.89 20.60
C CYS A 61 -23.33 12.06 21.32
N ILE A 62 -22.89 12.38 22.53
CA ILE A 62 -23.41 13.51 23.33
C ILE A 62 -22.68 14.84 23.07
N GLY A 63 -21.72 14.88 22.15
CA GLY A 63 -21.02 16.11 21.81
C GLY A 63 -20.04 16.65 22.87
N CYS A 64 -19.56 15.79 23.78
CA CYS A 64 -18.70 16.23 24.89
C CYS A 64 -17.30 16.70 24.47
N GLY A 65 -16.86 16.40 23.24
CA GLY A 65 -15.55 16.82 22.72
C GLY A 65 -14.33 16.10 23.31
N ALA A 66 -14.50 15.12 24.21
CA ALA A 66 -13.39 14.39 24.82
C ALA A 66 -12.47 13.73 23.79
N CYS A 67 -13.05 13.12 22.74
CA CYS A 67 -12.30 12.47 21.67
C CYS A 67 -11.45 13.44 20.84
N VAL A 68 -11.88 14.70 20.70
CA VAL A 68 -11.15 15.76 19.98
C VAL A 68 -9.87 16.12 20.75
N GLY A 69 -9.96 16.25 22.07
CA GLY A 69 -8.83 16.64 22.92
C GLY A 69 -7.74 15.56 23.06
N VAL A 70 -8.10 14.28 22.99
CA VAL A 70 -7.14 13.17 23.11
C VAL A 70 -6.50 12.76 21.77
N CYS A 71 -6.98 13.31 20.64
CA CYS A 71 -6.50 12.88 19.33
C CYS A 71 -5.10 13.45 19.06
N PRO A 72 -4.05 12.61 18.93
CA PRO A 72 -2.67 13.09 18.77
C PRO A 72 -2.41 13.77 17.43
N VAL A 73 -3.25 13.49 16.43
CA VAL A 73 -3.14 14.01 15.06
C VAL A 73 -4.25 15.00 14.72
N GLY A 74 -5.16 15.29 15.66
CA GLY A 74 -6.27 16.22 15.43
C GLY A 74 -7.27 15.77 14.36
N ALA A 75 -7.43 14.46 14.15
CA ALA A 75 -8.33 13.90 13.13
C ALA A 75 -9.83 14.00 13.47
N LEU A 76 -10.21 14.46 14.68
CA LEU A 76 -11.59 14.59 15.11
C LEU A 76 -11.97 16.05 15.26
N SER A 77 -13.14 16.44 14.77
CA SER A 77 -13.70 17.78 14.87
C SER A 77 -15.16 17.74 15.33
N MET A 78 -15.70 18.89 15.72
CA MET A 78 -17.11 19.05 16.08
C MET A 78 -17.86 19.61 14.87
N ASN A 79 -18.93 18.95 14.45
CA ASN A 79 -19.79 19.40 13.36
C ASN A 79 -20.84 20.43 13.85
N ALA A 80 -21.66 20.94 12.93
CA ALA A 80 -22.70 21.92 13.23
C ALA A 80 -23.77 21.41 14.22
N ASP A 81 -24.01 20.10 14.24
CA ASP A 81 -24.96 19.44 15.14
C ASP A 81 -24.36 19.13 16.53
N SER A 82 -23.20 19.70 16.84
CA SER A 82 -22.44 19.42 18.07
C SER A 82 -22.11 17.93 18.25
N LYS A 83 -21.94 17.19 17.14
CA LYS A 83 -21.47 15.80 17.14
C LYS A 83 -20.02 15.75 16.70
N SER A 84 -19.30 14.74 17.16
CA SER A 84 -17.93 14.51 16.73
C SER A 84 -17.91 13.83 15.37
N GLU A 85 -17.02 14.26 14.49
CA GLU A 85 -16.80 13.70 13.15
C GLU A 85 -15.29 13.42 12.98
N CYS A 86 -14.95 12.34 12.27
CA CYS A 86 -13.56 11.94 12.04
C CYS A 86 -13.17 12.16 10.58
N ASP A 87 -12.02 12.81 10.37
CA ASP A 87 -11.36 12.91 9.08
C ASP A 87 -10.55 11.64 8.78
N GLU A 88 -11.03 10.88 7.81
CA GLU A 88 -10.44 9.62 7.37
C GLU A 88 -9.02 9.78 6.81
N GLY A 89 -8.69 10.94 6.23
CA GLY A 89 -7.37 11.21 5.65
C GLY A 89 -6.29 11.47 6.69
N THR A 90 -6.69 11.99 7.85
CA THR A 90 -5.79 12.37 8.95
C THR A 90 -5.71 11.30 10.03
N CYS A 91 -6.75 10.48 10.18
CA CYS A 91 -6.80 9.44 11.20
C CYS A 91 -5.66 8.43 11.03
N ILE A 92 -4.93 8.17 12.12
CA ILE A 92 -3.83 7.20 12.18
C ILE A 92 -4.21 5.87 12.85
N ASP A 93 -5.50 5.67 13.12
CA ASP A 93 -6.03 4.43 13.72
C ASP A 93 -5.37 4.07 15.08
N CYS A 94 -5.11 5.09 15.91
CA CYS A 94 -4.44 4.90 17.21
C CYS A 94 -5.36 4.41 18.35
N GLY A 95 -6.68 4.49 18.17
CA GLY A 95 -7.67 4.04 19.16
C GLY A 95 -7.88 4.91 20.40
N SER A 96 -7.09 5.98 20.63
CA SER A 96 -7.19 6.83 21.84
C SER A 96 -8.58 7.42 22.07
N CYS A 97 -9.30 7.75 21.00
CA CYS A 97 -10.65 8.31 21.06
C CYS A 97 -11.68 7.32 21.60
N ILE A 98 -11.51 6.01 21.39
CA ILE A 98 -12.44 4.98 21.86
C ILE A 98 -12.41 4.93 23.39
N SER A 99 -11.21 4.86 23.98
CA SER A 99 -11.04 4.84 25.44
C SER A 99 -11.48 6.14 26.13
N ALA A 100 -11.44 7.26 25.42
CA ALA A 100 -11.82 8.56 25.97
C ALA A 100 -13.33 8.83 25.87
N CYS A 101 -14.07 8.04 25.09
CA CYS A 101 -15.50 8.27 24.89
C CYS A 101 -16.31 7.71 26.07
N PRO A 102 -16.95 8.56 26.90
CA PRO A 102 -17.67 8.09 28.10
C PRO A 102 -18.98 7.36 27.76
N VAL A 103 -19.46 7.48 26.53
CA VAL A 103 -20.72 6.90 26.04
C VAL A 103 -20.48 5.86 24.95
N GLU A 104 -19.22 5.47 24.72
CA GLU A 104 -18.85 4.44 23.73
C GLU A 104 -19.43 4.67 22.33
N ALA A 105 -19.61 5.93 21.93
CA ALA A 105 -20.20 6.31 20.64
C ALA A 105 -19.25 6.14 19.44
N ILE A 106 -18.05 5.59 19.64
CA ILE A 106 -16.98 5.51 18.63
C ILE A 106 -16.63 4.04 18.40
N SER A 107 -16.63 3.61 17.14
CA SER A 107 -16.32 2.24 16.71
C SER A 107 -15.23 2.21 15.61
N GLN A 108 -14.40 1.16 15.59
CA GLN A 108 -13.42 0.83 14.55
C GLN A 108 -13.91 -0.33 13.69
#